data_AF-A0A934NKY1-F1
#
_entry.id   AF-A0A934NKY1-F1
#
_cell.length_a   1.000
_cell.length_b   1.000
_cell.length_c   1.000
_cell.angle_alpha   90.00
_cell.angle_beta   90.00
_cell.angle_gamma   90.00
#
_symmetry.space_group_name_H-M   'P 1'
#
loop_
_entity.id
_entity.type
_entity.pdbx_description
1 polymer ?
#
loop_
_entity_poly.entity_id
_entity_poly.type
_entity_poly.pdbx_seq_one_letter_code
_entity_poly.pdbx_strand_id
1 'polypeptide(L)'
;MIIGIFIGVIVILIGVIFLKKGLTKGTMISLSIILILILSGLYFLNIFFRAFAPPNVAITENYISTDRNFINGVTIEKILVDSIGDKGYPVKYTTIYTTSCKIQHPKNKPPEPPSLIKFNKTGKYTWDEDTIKIDYIHKGLSRTSLSPKEELWWLKKFGNNPTCPLIFEPEQWYFFTIGDPKVTGIFFYIDKGGKEHQYYLESGVSPI
;
A
#
# COMPACT_ATOMS: atom_id res chain seq x y z
N MET A 1 20.20 -9.46 2.59
CA MET A 1 21.30 -10.05 3.40
C MET A 1 22.58 -10.29 2.60
N ILE A 2 22.50 -10.86 1.39
CA ILE A 2 23.67 -11.20 0.54
C ILE A 2 24.53 -9.98 0.15
N ILE A 3 23.92 -8.83 -0.15
CA ILE A 3 24.63 -7.60 -0.54
C ILE A 3 25.52 -7.06 0.59
N GLY A 4 25.06 -7.15 1.85
CA GLY A 4 25.84 -6.66 3.01
C GLY A 4 27.12 -7.47 3.26
N ILE A 5 27.06 -8.78 3.04
CA ILE A 5 28.21 -9.68 3.19
C ILE A 5 29.27 -9.38 2.11
N PHE A 6 28.83 -9.16 0.86
CA PHE A 6 29.72 -8.85 -0.25
C PHE A 6 30.47 -7.53 -0.04
N ILE A 7 29.78 -6.50 0.45
CA ILE A 7 30.38 -5.20 0.77
C ILE A 7 31.38 -5.34 1.93
N GLY A 8 31.03 -6.09 2.98
CA GLY A 8 31.93 -6.33 4.11
C GLY A 8 33.23 -7.01 3.69
N VAL A 9 33.16 -8.03 2.83
CA VAL A 9 34.35 -8.73 2.32
C VAL A 9 35.22 -7.80 1.47
N ILE A 10 34.63 -6.97 0.61
CA ILE A 10 35.37 -6.01 -0.22
C ILE A 10 36.11 -4.98 0.65
N VAL A 11 35.44 -4.42 1.67
CA VAL A 11 36.04 -3.45 2.59
C VAL A 11 37.21 -4.07 3.38
N ILE A 12 37.06 -5.33 3.83
CA ILE A 12 38.13 -6.06 4.53
C ILE A 12 39.32 -6.33 3.58
N LEU A 13 39.06 -6.79 2.35
CA LEU A 13 40.12 -7.07 1.37
C LEU A 13 40.91 -5.81 1.01
N ILE A 14 40.19 -4.71 0.80
CA ILE A 14 40.74 -3.36 0.62
C ILE A 14 41.64 -3.05 1.84
N GLY A 15 41.12 -3.11 3.07
CA GLY A 15 41.88 -2.85 4.30
C GLY A 15 43.16 -3.70 4.46
N VAL A 16 43.11 -4.99 4.13
CA VAL A 16 44.26 -5.91 4.20
C VAL A 16 45.33 -5.56 3.17
N ILE A 17 44.94 -5.14 1.96
CA ILE A 17 45.87 -4.67 0.93
C ILE A 17 46.58 -3.37 1.38
N PHE A 18 45.90 -2.51 2.16
CA PHE A 18 46.44 -1.24 2.67
C PHE A 18 47.51 -1.37 3.76
N LEU A 19 47.40 -2.38 4.64
CA LEU A 19 48.39 -2.60 5.71
C LEU A 19 49.78 -3.00 5.19
N LYS A 20 49.89 -3.46 3.94
CA LYS A 20 51.15 -3.95 3.35
C LYS A 20 51.95 -2.91 2.55
N LYS A 21 51.36 -1.78 2.14
CA LYS A 21 52.05 -0.72 1.37
C LYS A 21 51.87 0.62 2.08
N GLY A 22 52.96 1.21 2.59
CA GLY A 22 52.91 2.51 3.24
C GLY A 22 52.14 3.55 2.41
N LEU A 23 51.10 4.15 2.99
CA LEU A 23 50.23 5.09 2.27
C LEU A 23 50.93 6.45 2.10
N THR A 24 51.06 6.88 0.85
CA THR A 24 51.38 8.27 0.52
C THR A 24 50.14 9.16 0.66
N LYS A 25 50.32 10.47 0.87
CA LYS A 25 49.19 11.43 0.96
C LYS A 25 48.27 11.38 -0.26
N GLY A 26 48.81 11.21 -1.46
CA GLY A 26 48.03 11.09 -2.69
C GLY A 26 47.13 9.85 -2.73
N THR A 27 47.64 8.71 -2.25
CA THR A 27 46.83 7.48 -2.10
C THR A 27 45.70 7.65 -1.09
N MET A 28 45.90 8.37 0.03
CA MET A 28 44.82 8.61 0.99
C MET A 28 43.68 9.45 0.41
N ILE A 29 44.00 10.50 -0.35
CA ILE A 29 42.99 11.36 -0.98
C ILE A 29 42.17 10.57 -2.01
N SER A 30 42.85 9.80 -2.87
CA SER A 30 42.19 8.96 -3.88
C SER A 30 41.22 7.94 -3.24
N LEU A 31 41.59 7.35 -2.11
CA LEU A 31 40.76 6.37 -1.41
C LEU A 31 39.52 6.99 -0.76
N SER A 32 39.67 8.16 -0.15
CA SER A 32 38.53 8.89 0.40
C SER A 32 37.50 9.19 -0.68
N ILE A 33 37.94 9.55 -1.89
CA ILE A 33 37.05 9.79 -3.04
C ILE A 33 36.33 8.48 -3.45
N ILE A 34 37.06 7.37 -3.58
CA ILE A 34 36.46 6.07 -3.94
C ILE A 34 35.43 5.62 -2.90
N LEU A 35 35.74 5.77 -1.61
CA LEU A 35 34.81 5.40 -0.54
C LEU A 35 33.54 6.24 -0.57
N ILE A 36 33.66 7.56 -0.78
CA ILE A 36 32.51 8.45 -0.93
C ILE A 36 31.65 8.01 -2.12
N LEU A 37 32.25 7.73 -3.28
CA LEU A 37 31.52 7.29 -4.47
C LEU A 37 30.75 5.98 -4.23
N ILE A 38 31.36 5.01 -3.53
CA ILE A 38 30.70 3.74 -3.19
C ILE A 38 29.53 3.99 -2.23
N LEU A 39 29.73 4.76 -1.16
CA LEU A 39 28.67 5.05 -0.19
C LEU A 39 27.51 5.82 -0.82
N SER A 40 27.80 6.82 -1.65
CA SER A 40 26.79 7.54 -2.42
C SER A 40 26.05 6.61 -3.38
N GLY A 41 26.76 5.78 -4.13
CA GLY A 41 26.14 4.81 -5.05
C GLY A 41 25.22 3.83 -4.34
N LEU A 42 25.63 3.28 -3.20
CA LEU A 42 24.80 2.40 -2.38
C LEU A 42 23.57 3.11 -1.82
N TYR A 43 23.72 4.37 -1.37
CA TYR A 43 22.60 5.19 -0.91
C TYR A 43 21.58 5.44 -2.02
N PHE A 44 22.04 5.83 -3.23
CA PHE A 44 21.19 6.02 -4.39
C PHE A 44 20.46 4.74 -4.79
N LEU A 45 21.15 3.59 -4.82
CA LEU A 45 20.54 2.29 -5.10
C LEU A 45 19.45 1.95 -4.07
N ASN A 46 19.71 2.18 -2.78
CA ASN A 46 18.72 1.93 -1.73
C ASN A 46 17.47 2.80 -1.89
N ILE A 47 17.62 4.10 -2.20
CA ILE A 47 16.49 4.99 -2.49
C ILE A 47 15.73 4.51 -3.72
N PHE A 48 16.44 4.18 -4.78
CA PHE A 48 15.85 3.66 -6.01
C PHE A 48 15.01 2.42 -5.73
N PHE A 49 15.58 1.38 -5.11
CA PHE A 49 14.85 0.15 -4.78
C PHE A 49 13.68 0.37 -3.82
N ARG A 50 13.80 1.31 -2.87
CA ARG A 50 12.66 1.68 -2.01
C ARG A 50 11.51 2.27 -2.81
N ALA A 51 11.77 3.09 -3.83
CA ALA A 51 10.70 3.59 -4.69
C ALA A 51 9.92 2.45 -5.38
N PHE A 52 10.55 1.30 -5.63
CA PHE A 52 9.93 0.11 -6.22
C PHE A 52 9.21 -0.80 -5.22
N ALA A 53 9.43 -0.68 -3.91
CA ALA A 53 8.65 -1.43 -2.93
C ALA A 53 7.15 -1.05 -2.96
N PRO A 54 6.22 -1.96 -2.62
CA PRO A 54 4.82 -1.58 -2.35
C PRO A 54 4.75 -0.62 -1.15
N PRO A 55 3.70 0.23 -1.06
CA PRO A 55 3.46 1.02 0.14
C PRO A 55 3.24 0.12 1.35
N ASN A 56 3.72 0.57 2.51
CA ASN A 56 3.35 -0.05 3.78
C ASN A 56 2.03 0.56 4.23
N VAL A 57 0.95 -0.24 4.20
CA VAL A 57 -0.38 0.19 4.60
C VAL A 57 -0.70 -0.39 5.98
N ALA A 58 -1.44 0.34 6.79
CA ALA A 58 -1.96 -0.18 8.04
C ALA A 58 -3.44 0.20 8.16
N ILE A 59 -4.28 -0.81 8.31
CA ILE A 59 -5.73 -0.68 8.53
C ILE A 59 -6.05 -1.12 9.95
N THR A 60 -6.87 -0.32 10.61
CA THR A 60 -7.54 -0.65 11.88
C THR A 60 -9.02 -0.35 11.74
N GLU A 61 -9.83 -0.69 12.74
CA GLU A 61 -11.25 -0.28 12.80
C GLU A 61 -11.46 1.25 12.78
N ASN A 62 -10.41 2.04 13.07
CA ASN A 62 -10.50 3.48 13.30
C ASN A 62 -9.86 4.33 12.20
N TYR A 63 -8.90 3.77 11.47
CA TYR A 63 -8.14 4.49 10.45
C TYR A 63 -7.47 3.57 9.43
N ILE A 64 -7.07 4.18 8.32
CA ILE A 64 -6.11 3.63 7.36
C ILE A 64 -4.93 4.60 7.20
N SER A 65 -3.70 4.08 7.18
CA SER A 65 -2.48 4.86 6.95
C SER A 65 -1.57 4.22 5.91
N THR A 66 -0.69 5.03 5.32
CA THR A 66 0.30 4.61 4.34
C THR A 66 1.55 5.48 4.43
N ASP A 67 2.70 4.96 3.99
CA ASP A 67 3.92 5.74 3.81
C ASP A 67 3.97 6.49 2.45
N ARG A 68 2.96 6.33 1.56
CA ARG A 68 2.95 6.92 0.20
C ARG A 68 1.80 7.87 -0.15
N ASN A 69 1.09 8.40 0.84
CA ASN A 69 -0.12 9.24 0.70
C ASN A 69 -1.27 8.60 -0.14
N PHE A 70 -2.51 8.92 0.19
CA PHE A 70 -3.68 8.45 -0.56
C PHE A 70 -4.04 9.40 -1.71
N ILE A 71 -3.37 9.26 -2.85
CA ILE A 71 -3.58 10.16 -4.02
C ILE A 71 -5.02 10.05 -4.56
N ASN A 72 -5.53 8.81 -4.67
CA ASN A 72 -6.83 8.49 -5.25
C ASN A 72 -7.89 8.14 -4.20
N GLY A 73 -7.64 8.49 -2.93
CA GLY A 73 -8.51 8.10 -1.83
C GLY A 73 -8.51 6.59 -1.57
N VAL A 74 -9.60 6.12 -0.97
CA VAL A 74 -9.75 4.73 -0.50
C VAL A 74 -11.20 4.29 -0.71
N THR A 75 -11.41 3.12 -1.30
CA THR A 75 -12.72 2.47 -1.37
C THR A 75 -12.74 1.30 -0.40
N ILE A 76 -13.83 1.18 0.35
CA ILE A 76 -14.06 0.14 1.35
C ILE A 76 -15.36 -0.56 0.97
N GLU A 77 -15.29 -1.87 0.81
CA GLU A 77 -16.43 -2.73 0.50
C GLU A 77 -16.70 -3.66 1.68
N LYS A 78 -17.92 -3.69 2.19
CA LYS A 78 -18.40 -4.75 3.09
C LYS A 78 -18.79 -5.93 2.22
N ILE A 79 -18.20 -7.09 2.48
CA ILE A 79 -18.37 -8.27 1.61
C ILE A 79 -18.98 -9.46 2.37
N LEU A 80 -19.93 -10.13 1.73
CA LEU A 80 -20.44 -11.42 2.16
C LEU A 80 -19.61 -12.52 1.51
N VAL A 81 -18.90 -13.30 2.33
CA VAL A 81 -17.97 -14.32 1.82
C VAL A 81 -18.71 -15.59 1.44
N ASP A 82 -18.56 -16.03 0.20
CA ASP A 82 -19.07 -17.33 -0.28
C ASP A 82 -18.05 -18.43 -0.09
N SER A 83 -16.76 -18.13 -0.29
CA SER A 83 -15.67 -19.09 -0.10
C SER A 83 -14.34 -18.42 0.23
N ILE A 84 -13.56 -19.11 1.07
CA ILE A 84 -12.20 -18.76 1.47
C ILE A 84 -11.23 -19.66 0.70
N GLY A 85 -10.15 -19.09 0.17
CA GLY A 85 -9.09 -19.86 -0.50
C GLY A 85 -8.04 -20.40 0.47
N ASP A 86 -7.10 -21.19 -0.05
CA ASP A 86 -6.07 -21.89 0.74
C ASP A 86 -5.16 -20.98 1.57
N LYS A 87 -5.07 -19.70 1.19
CA LYS A 87 -4.28 -18.67 1.89
C LYS A 87 -5.06 -17.96 3.01
N GLY A 88 -6.29 -18.39 3.29
CA GLY A 88 -7.10 -17.87 4.40
C GLY A 88 -7.85 -16.56 4.11
N TYR A 89 -7.93 -16.13 2.84
CA TYR A 89 -8.69 -14.93 2.45
C TYR A 89 -9.80 -15.26 1.42
N PRO A 90 -10.82 -14.39 1.28
CA PRO A 90 -11.94 -14.59 0.36
C PRO A 90 -11.53 -14.71 -1.11
N VAL A 91 -12.08 -15.72 -1.80
CA VAL A 91 -11.88 -15.92 -3.25
C VAL A 91 -13.17 -15.78 -4.07
N LYS A 92 -14.32 -15.91 -3.40
CA LYS A 92 -15.65 -15.64 -3.96
C LYS A 92 -16.48 -14.95 -2.90
N TYR A 93 -17.12 -13.85 -3.26
CA TYR A 93 -17.89 -13.03 -2.34
C TYR A 93 -18.83 -12.08 -3.09
N THR A 94 -19.82 -11.57 -2.37
CA THR A 94 -20.72 -10.50 -2.83
C THR A 94 -20.41 -9.22 -2.06
N THR A 95 -20.12 -8.13 -2.77
CA THR A 95 -20.10 -6.80 -2.15
C THR A 95 -21.52 -6.40 -1.84
N ILE A 96 -21.81 -6.08 -0.57
CA ILE A 96 -23.17 -5.73 -0.11
C ILE A 96 -23.31 -4.26 0.28
N TYR A 97 -22.19 -3.56 0.46
CA TYR A 97 -22.13 -2.14 0.73
C TYR A 97 -20.74 -1.61 0.33
N THR A 98 -20.69 -0.40 -0.22
CA THR A 98 -19.46 0.26 -0.60
C THR A 98 -19.45 1.68 -0.07
N THR A 99 -18.32 2.12 0.46
CA THR A 99 -18.05 3.54 0.70
C THR A 99 -16.71 3.93 0.10
N SER A 100 -16.62 5.16 -0.40
CA SER A 100 -15.40 5.67 -1.02
C SER A 100 -15.03 7.03 -0.47
N CYS A 101 -13.81 7.12 0.02
CA CYS A 101 -13.16 8.36 0.42
C CYS A 101 -12.58 9.06 -0.81
N LYS A 102 -12.92 10.34 -0.99
CA LYS A 102 -12.41 11.22 -2.04
C LYS A 102 -11.62 12.35 -1.42
N ILE A 103 -10.41 12.57 -1.91
CA ILE A 103 -9.58 13.69 -1.47
C ILE A 103 -10.18 14.98 -2.02
N GLN A 104 -10.30 16.00 -1.18
CA GLN A 104 -10.79 17.31 -1.62
C GLN A 104 -9.69 18.05 -2.37
N HIS A 105 -10.02 18.58 -3.55
CA HIS A 105 -9.11 19.39 -4.36
C HIS A 105 -9.42 20.88 -4.16
N PRO A 106 -8.58 21.64 -3.44
CA PRO A 106 -8.77 23.08 -3.30
C PRO A 106 -8.64 23.78 -4.67
N LYS A 107 -9.45 24.82 -4.90
CA LYS A 107 -9.34 25.63 -6.12
C LYS A 107 -7.93 26.26 -6.21
N ASN A 108 -7.31 26.17 -7.38
CA ASN A 108 -6.02 26.78 -7.71
C ASN A 108 -4.81 26.27 -6.90
N LYS A 109 -4.90 25.11 -6.25
CA LYS A 109 -3.77 24.48 -5.57
C LYS A 109 -3.74 22.97 -5.84
N PRO A 110 -2.57 22.35 -5.97
CA PRO A 110 -2.47 20.89 -5.99
C PRO A 110 -3.09 20.29 -4.72
N PRO A 111 -3.75 19.13 -4.81
CA PRO A 111 -4.19 18.40 -3.63
C PRO A 111 -2.98 18.00 -2.78
N GLU A 112 -3.13 18.07 -1.47
CA GLU A 112 -2.20 17.48 -0.51
C GLU A 112 -2.84 16.18 0.01
N PRO A 113 -2.58 15.04 -0.64
CA PRO A 113 -3.18 13.78 -0.24
C PRO A 113 -2.68 13.39 1.17
N PRO A 114 -3.57 12.95 2.07
CA PRO A 114 -3.18 12.56 3.41
C PRO A 114 -2.44 11.21 3.41
N SER A 115 -1.53 11.01 4.35
CA SER A 115 -0.96 9.68 4.67
C SER A 115 -1.80 8.90 5.69
N LEU A 116 -2.78 9.55 6.32
CA LEU A 116 -3.65 8.98 7.35
C LEU A 116 -5.08 9.47 7.13
N ILE A 117 -6.02 8.54 7.01
CA ILE A 117 -7.46 8.81 6.95
C ILE A 117 -8.09 8.18 8.18
N LYS A 118 -8.69 9.02 9.03
CA LYS A 118 -9.47 8.57 10.19
C LYS A 118 -10.92 8.41 9.78
N PHE A 119 -11.55 7.30 10.14
CA PHE A 119 -12.91 6.99 9.73
C PHE A 119 -13.94 7.82 10.51
N ASN A 120 -13.67 8.06 11.80
CA ASN A 120 -14.54 8.79 12.72
C ASN A 120 -14.25 10.30 12.81
N LYS A 121 -13.38 10.85 11.95
CA LYS A 121 -13.05 12.29 11.95
C LYS A 121 -13.15 12.88 10.57
N THR A 122 -13.56 14.14 10.55
CA THR A 122 -13.52 14.97 9.35
C THR A 122 -12.08 15.28 8.95
N GLY A 123 -11.86 15.53 7.66
CA GLY A 123 -10.54 15.82 7.12
C GLY A 123 -10.61 16.54 5.79
N LYS A 124 -9.46 16.64 5.09
CA LYS A 124 -9.37 17.15 3.71
C LYS A 124 -9.88 16.11 2.69
N TYR A 125 -10.94 15.39 3.04
CA TYR A 125 -11.53 14.32 2.26
C TYR A 125 -13.01 14.17 2.63
N THR A 126 -13.78 13.55 1.74
CA THR A 126 -15.22 13.30 1.89
C THR A 126 -15.55 11.85 1.58
N TRP A 127 -16.63 11.35 2.14
CA TRP A 127 -17.07 9.98 1.95
C TRP A 127 -18.39 9.94 1.20
N ASP A 128 -18.44 9.09 0.18
CA ASP A 128 -19.68 8.77 -0.52
C ASP A 128 -20.04 7.31 -0.21
N GLU A 129 -21.32 6.96 -0.26
CA GLU A 129 -21.79 5.59 -0.11
C GLU A 129 -22.53 5.08 -1.35
N ASP A 130 -22.49 3.78 -1.52
CA ASP A 130 -23.20 3.02 -2.52
C ASP A 130 -23.65 1.68 -1.92
N THR A 131 -24.89 1.29 -2.21
CA THR A 131 -25.53 0.07 -1.70
C THR A 131 -25.76 -0.97 -2.80
N ILE A 132 -25.19 -0.77 -3.99
CA ILE A 132 -25.25 -1.75 -5.07
C ILE A 132 -24.58 -3.06 -4.63
N LYS A 133 -25.28 -4.17 -4.89
CA LYS A 133 -24.78 -5.52 -4.64
C LYS A 133 -24.12 -6.08 -5.90
N ILE A 134 -22.85 -6.46 -5.81
CA ILE A 134 -22.09 -6.99 -6.94
C ILE A 134 -21.37 -8.26 -6.53
N ASP A 135 -21.55 -9.33 -7.31
CA ASP A 135 -20.90 -10.61 -7.09
C ASP A 135 -19.53 -10.64 -7.75
N TYR A 136 -18.50 -11.08 -7.02
CA TYR A 136 -17.14 -11.17 -7.51
C TYR A 136 -16.55 -12.57 -7.33
N ILE A 137 -15.70 -12.94 -8.30
CA ILE A 137 -14.77 -14.06 -8.17
C ILE A 137 -13.33 -13.58 -8.43
N HIS A 138 -12.40 -13.98 -7.57
CA HIS A 138 -10.98 -13.74 -7.80
C HIS A 138 -10.39 -14.76 -8.75
N LYS A 139 -9.65 -14.27 -9.74
CA LYS A 139 -8.82 -15.05 -10.65
C LYS A 139 -7.38 -14.56 -10.51
N GLY A 140 -6.64 -15.21 -9.61
CA GLY A 140 -5.30 -14.76 -9.22
C GLY A 140 -5.37 -13.39 -8.53
N LEU A 141 -4.70 -12.40 -9.12
CA LEU A 141 -4.64 -11.02 -8.59
C LEU A 141 -5.81 -10.16 -9.05
N SER A 142 -6.57 -10.59 -10.05
CA SER A 142 -7.72 -9.85 -10.58
C SER A 142 -9.03 -10.33 -9.97
N ARG A 143 -10.04 -9.46 -9.94
CA ARG A 143 -11.44 -9.82 -9.66
C ARG A 143 -12.30 -9.65 -10.91
N THR A 144 -13.22 -10.58 -11.13
CA THR A 144 -14.20 -10.51 -12.22
C THR A 144 -15.59 -10.41 -11.63
N SER A 145 -16.38 -9.43 -12.09
CA SER A 145 -17.80 -9.34 -11.74
C SER A 145 -18.56 -10.48 -12.41
N LEU A 146 -19.41 -11.15 -11.63
CA LEU A 146 -20.33 -12.19 -12.11
C LEU A 146 -21.72 -11.62 -12.43
N SER A 147 -22.03 -10.42 -11.92
CA SER A 147 -23.24 -9.71 -12.25
C SER A 147 -23.17 -9.25 -13.72
N PRO A 148 -24.29 -9.29 -14.49
CA PRO A 148 -24.33 -8.68 -15.82
C PRO A 148 -23.84 -7.24 -15.71
N LYS A 149 -23.24 -6.68 -16.79
CA LYS A 149 -22.75 -5.29 -16.83
C LYS A 149 -23.89 -4.34 -16.45
N GLU A 150 -24.10 -4.14 -15.15
CA GLU A 150 -24.83 -3.03 -14.61
C GLU A 150 -23.92 -1.85 -14.95
N GLU A 151 -24.18 -1.28 -16.12
CA GLU A 151 -23.86 0.11 -16.36
C GLU A 151 -24.29 0.88 -15.12
N LEU A 152 -23.49 1.89 -14.77
CA LEU A 152 -23.71 2.88 -13.71
C LEU A 152 -22.89 2.73 -12.41
N TRP A 153 -21.62 2.35 -12.51
CA TRP A 153 -20.61 2.50 -11.42
C TRP A 153 -20.35 3.96 -10.97
N TRP A 154 -21.14 4.93 -11.43
CA TRP A 154 -21.01 6.35 -11.07
C TRP A 154 -22.32 7.11 -10.83
N LEU A 155 -23.53 6.53 -11.03
CA LEU A 155 -24.79 7.31 -10.98
C LEU A 155 -25.58 7.25 -9.66
N LYS A 156 -25.25 6.37 -8.71
CA LYS A 156 -25.92 6.32 -7.40
C LYS A 156 -25.02 6.75 -6.24
N LYS A 157 -24.33 7.89 -6.40
CA LYS A 157 -23.62 8.51 -5.27
C LYS A 157 -24.66 9.02 -4.28
N PHE A 158 -24.73 8.40 -3.11
CA PHE A 158 -25.53 8.92 -2.01
C PHE A 158 -24.63 9.72 -1.06
N GLY A 159 -24.91 11.02 -0.97
CA GLY A 159 -24.34 11.91 0.05
C GLY A 159 -22.90 12.37 -0.17
N ASN A 160 -22.54 13.38 0.60
CA ASN A 160 -21.18 13.88 0.83
C ASN A 160 -21.00 13.86 2.35
N ASN A 161 -20.53 12.73 2.87
CA ASN A 161 -20.40 12.51 4.29
C ASN A 161 -19.04 13.04 4.79
N PRO A 162 -19.03 13.78 5.91
CA PRO A 162 -17.80 14.32 6.46
C PRO A 162 -16.95 13.25 7.17
N THR A 163 -17.54 12.10 7.50
CA THR A 163 -16.90 10.92 8.12
C THR A 163 -17.28 9.65 7.38
N CYS A 164 -16.54 8.56 7.61
CA CYS A 164 -16.85 7.26 7.02
C CYS A 164 -18.21 6.78 7.56
N PRO A 165 -19.19 6.49 6.68
CA PRO A 165 -20.50 5.97 7.11
C PRO A 165 -20.45 4.49 7.50
N LEU A 166 -19.42 3.76 7.07
CA LEU A 166 -19.24 2.35 7.38
C LEU A 166 -18.71 2.16 8.82
N ILE A 167 -19.40 1.31 9.58
CA ILE A 167 -19.00 0.85 10.90
C ILE A 167 -18.42 -0.56 10.77
N PHE A 168 -17.26 -0.79 11.38
CA PHE A 168 -16.60 -2.08 11.37
C PHE A 168 -17.23 -3.01 12.41
N GLU A 169 -17.53 -4.24 11.99
CA GLU A 169 -18.19 -5.27 12.78
C GLU A 169 -17.23 -6.45 13.00
N PRO A 170 -17.23 -7.08 14.19
CA PRO A 170 -16.56 -8.36 14.40
C PRO A 170 -17.13 -9.43 13.47
N GLU A 171 -16.29 -10.38 13.09
CA GLU A 171 -16.61 -11.51 12.21
C GLU A 171 -17.06 -11.10 10.79
N GLN A 172 -16.81 -9.84 10.40
CA GLN A 172 -17.14 -9.30 9.09
C GLN A 172 -15.87 -9.06 8.25
N TRP A 173 -15.96 -9.42 6.97
CA TRP A 173 -14.91 -9.16 5.98
C TRP A 173 -15.13 -7.84 5.25
N TYR A 174 -14.01 -7.16 5.00
CA TYR A 174 -13.95 -5.93 4.23
C TYR A 174 -12.88 -6.03 3.15
N PHE A 175 -13.12 -5.40 2.01
CA PHE A 175 -12.13 -5.29 0.94
C PHE A 175 -11.80 -3.81 0.70
N PHE A 176 -10.54 -3.48 0.88
CA PHE A 176 -10.00 -2.14 0.67
C PHE A 176 -9.33 -2.06 -0.69
N THR A 177 -9.73 -1.09 -1.49
CA THR A 177 -9.02 -0.70 -2.70
C THR A 177 -8.38 0.66 -2.45
N ILE A 178 -7.07 0.72 -2.58
CA ILE A 178 -6.30 1.96 -2.60
C ILE A 178 -5.86 2.18 -4.05
N GLY A 179 -5.93 3.41 -4.56
CA GLY A 179 -5.54 3.66 -5.95
C GLY A 179 -4.02 3.67 -6.18
N ASP A 180 -3.28 2.79 -5.51
CA ASP A 180 -1.86 2.52 -5.75
C ASP A 180 -1.74 1.30 -6.67
N PRO A 181 -1.05 1.41 -7.82
CA PRO A 181 -0.97 0.34 -8.81
C PRO A 181 -0.27 -0.94 -8.31
N LYS A 182 0.46 -0.89 -7.18
CA LYS A 182 1.17 -2.05 -6.62
C LYS A 182 0.32 -2.89 -5.67
N VAL A 183 -0.77 -2.33 -5.17
CA VAL A 183 -1.69 -3.00 -4.25
C VAL A 183 -3.03 -3.14 -4.95
N THR A 184 -3.36 -4.36 -5.35
CA THR A 184 -4.66 -4.62 -6.00
C THR A 184 -5.82 -4.48 -5.02
N GLY A 185 -5.56 -4.81 -3.76
CA GLY A 185 -6.48 -4.61 -2.66
C GLY A 185 -5.98 -5.26 -1.38
N ILE A 186 -6.68 -5.01 -0.30
CA ILE A 186 -6.35 -5.52 1.03
C ILE A 186 -7.64 -6.07 1.64
N PHE A 187 -7.66 -7.36 1.97
CA PHE A 187 -8.74 -7.88 2.80
C PHE A 187 -8.47 -7.55 4.26
N PHE A 188 -9.51 -7.09 4.95
CA PHE A 188 -9.48 -6.76 6.37
C PHE A 188 -10.59 -7.54 7.08
N TYR A 189 -10.25 -8.13 8.22
CA TYR A 189 -11.18 -8.93 9.02
C TYR A 189 -10.91 -8.71 10.51
N ILE A 190 -11.95 -8.47 11.29
CA ILE A 190 -11.88 -8.42 12.75
C ILE A 190 -12.41 -9.75 13.27
N ASP A 191 -11.59 -10.50 13.99
CA ASP A 191 -12.05 -11.77 14.55
C ASP A 191 -12.96 -11.59 15.77
N LYS A 192 -13.53 -12.69 16.24
CA LYS A 192 -14.42 -12.71 17.41
C LYS A 192 -13.77 -12.17 18.70
N GLY A 193 -12.44 -12.23 18.79
CA GLY A 193 -11.67 -11.68 19.90
C GLY A 193 -11.32 -10.21 19.73
N GLY A 194 -11.77 -9.56 18.65
CA GLY A 194 -11.45 -8.18 18.32
C GLY A 194 -10.06 -7.99 17.70
N LYS A 195 -9.37 -9.07 17.33
CA LYS A 195 -8.07 -8.97 16.69
C LYS A 195 -8.23 -8.75 15.19
N GLU A 196 -7.49 -7.77 14.69
CA GLU A 196 -7.50 -7.34 13.31
C GLU A 196 -6.53 -8.19 12.46
N HIS A 197 -6.98 -8.58 11.27
CA HIS A 197 -6.20 -9.36 10.30
C HIS A 197 -6.22 -8.63 8.95
N GLN A 198 -5.06 -8.55 8.29
CA GLN A 198 -4.88 -7.90 7.00
C GLN A 198 -4.21 -8.85 6.00
N TYR A 199 -4.78 -8.99 4.81
CA TYR A 199 -4.25 -9.83 3.74
C TYR A 199 -4.03 -9.01 2.47
N TYR A 200 -2.77 -8.86 2.08
CA TYR A 200 -2.37 -8.07 0.92
C TYR A 200 -2.49 -8.86 -0.39
N LEU A 201 -3.14 -8.23 -1.37
CA LEU A 201 -3.09 -8.67 -2.76
C LEU A 201 -2.12 -7.77 -3.53
N GLU A 202 -0.87 -8.19 -3.64
CA GLU A 202 0.12 -7.51 -4.47
C GLU A 202 -0.28 -7.61 -5.95
N SER A 203 -0.12 -6.55 -6.73
CA SER A 203 -0.51 -6.56 -8.15
C SER A 203 0.47 -7.32 -9.05
N GLY A 204 1.68 -7.60 -8.57
CA GLY A 204 2.75 -8.19 -9.37
C GLY A 204 3.26 -7.28 -10.50
N VAL A 205 2.77 -6.04 -10.58
CA VAL A 205 3.15 -5.06 -11.61
C VAL A 205 4.27 -4.18 -11.06
N SER A 206 5.37 -4.08 -11.81
CA SER A 206 6.41 -3.09 -11.54
C SER A 206 5.86 -1.69 -11.86
N PRO A 207 6.05 -0.67 -10.99
CA PRO A 207 5.71 0.70 -11.37
C PRO A 207 6.50 1.08 -12.63
N ILE A 208 5.80 1.66 -13.60
CA ILE A 208 6.36 2.19 -14.86
C ILE A 208 6.90 3.59 -14.61
#